data_AF-A0A5B7GIR4-F1
#
_entry.id   AF-A0A5B7GIR4-F1
#
_cell.length_a   1.000
_cell.length_b   1.000
_cell.length_c   1.000
_cell.angle_alpha   90.00
_cell.angle_beta   90.00
_cell.angle_gamma   90.00
#
_symmetry.space_group_name_H-M   'P 1'
#
loop_
_entity.id
_entity.type
_entity.pdbx_description
1 polymer ?
#
loop_
_entity_poly.entity_id
_entity_poly.type
_entity_poly.pdbx_seq_one_letter_code
_entity_poly.pdbx_strand_id
1 'polypeptide(L)'
;MQNTTLSDGTGQRAWQLGTVNEERRRADCGTPSLTVDQARREGEGLTRRLLRLCRNGCGSGNMLGSLLVVIMAVVSATGMHFSYDGTPLAEGVVVGGAVSSNVPFVGSVPSVVSPVLPSPAPAFSPLLPLPAPAVSPVREGPLRCSYPLGAVVHETLNGREYHLSWCSQPGRTFSYQQAESYCRSINTDGHPLGFHAVSLETRVEDSFITSIIRHYEVPYIWTSGYKVGPYSWKWQSCVASQYSRWSFTGRFGRRQPDNADMNEDCLAILNNFYGDGIIWHDIDCSLEKYVICERPSIYAR
;
A
#
# COMPACT_ATOMS: atom_id res chain seq x y z
N MET A 1 -12.57 27.26 -68.45
CA MET A 1 -14.02 27.48 -68.30
C MET A 1 -14.32 27.47 -66.81
N GLN A 2 -14.85 28.59 -66.31
CA GLN A 2 -15.20 28.81 -64.91
C GLN A 2 -16.51 28.08 -64.58
N ASN A 3 -16.64 27.61 -63.34
CA ASN A 3 -17.92 27.70 -62.62
C ASN A 3 -17.67 27.73 -61.09
N THR A 4 -17.74 28.94 -60.54
CA THR A 4 -18.23 29.31 -59.20
C THR A 4 -19.65 28.74 -58.99
N THR A 5 -20.25 28.46 -57.83
CA THR A 5 -20.07 28.73 -56.39
C THR A 5 -21.22 27.98 -55.68
N LEU A 6 -21.03 27.42 -54.48
CA LEU A 6 -21.68 27.85 -53.23
C LEU A 6 -21.49 26.82 -52.11
N SER A 7 -21.07 27.36 -50.97
CA SER A 7 -21.02 26.76 -49.65
C SER A 7 -22.40 26.38 -49.12
N ASP A 8 -22.49 25.24 -48.42
CA ASP A 8 -23.19 25.24 -47.14
C ASP A 8 -22.51 24.29 -46.15
N GLY A 9 -22.40 24.77 -44.92
CA GLY A 9 -21.71 24.12 -43.82
C GLY A 9 -22.57 23.02 -43.21
N THR A 10 -21.93 21.89 -42.90
CA THR A 10 -22.24 21.01 -41.76
C THR A 10 -21.22 19.87 -41.80
N GLY A 11 -19.97 20.20 -41.46
CA GLY A 11 -18.95 19.20 -41.18
C GLY A 11 -19.22 18.56 -39.81
N GLN A 12 -20.26 17.74 -39.71
CA GLN A 12 -20.41 16.81 -38.59
C GLN A 12 -19.26 15.81 -38.66
N ARG A 13 -18.16 16.11 -37.96
CA ARG A 13 -17.16 15.10 -37.62
C ARG A 13 -17.87 14.05 -36.78
N ALA A 14 -18.07 12.87 -37.37
CA ALA A 14 -18.53 11.70 -36.66
C ALA A 14 -17.50 11.39 -35.56
N TRP A 15 -17.80 11.81 -34.33
CA TRP A 15 -17.16 11.27 -33.15
C TRP A 15 -17.50 9.78 -33.13
N GLN A 16 -16.49 8.93 -33.33
CA GLN A 16 -16.65 7.48 -33.20
C GLN A 16 -17.24 7.20 -31.82
N LEU A 17 -18.50 6.75 -31.78
CA LEU A 17 -19.26 6.38 -30.58
C LEU A 17 -18.59 5.28 -29.71
N GLY A 18 -17.46 4.72 -30.16
CA GLY A 18 -16.70 3.69 -29.46
C GLY A 18 -15.88 4.19 -28.27
N THR A 19 -15.29 5.39 -28.32
CA THR A 19 -14.40 5.89 -27.25
C THR A 19 -15.16 6.46 -26.06
N VAL A 20 -16.28 7.14 -26.32
CA VAL A 20 -17.08 7.82 -25.29
C VAL A 20 -17.73 6.82 -24.31
N ASN A 21 -18.08 5.61 -24.77
CA ASN A 21 -18.70 4.59 -23.92
C ASN A 21 -17.74 3.89 -22.96
N GLU A 22 -16.44 3.94 -23.24
CA GLU A 22 -15.39 3.36 -22.38
C GLU A 22 -14.86 4.41 -21.40
N GLU A 23 -14.74 5.67 -21.83
CA GLU A 23 -14.51 6.82 -20.93
C GLU A 23 -15.67 7.04 -19.94
N ARG A 24 -16.92 6.88 -20.38
CA ARG A 24 -18.10 7.04 -19.50
C ARG A 24 -18.27 5.87 -18.53
N ARG A 25 -17.84 4.65 -18.90
CA ARG A 25 -17.76 3.50 -17.98
C ARG A 25 -16.64 3.64 -16.96
N ARG A 26 -15.52 4.28 -17.31
CA ARG A 26 -14.44 4.63 -16.37
C ARG A 26 -14.76 5.81 -15.46
N ALA A 27 -15.59 6.75 -15.92
CA ALA A 27 -16.05 7.87 -15.08
C ALA A 27 -16.93 7.41 -13.89
N ASP A 28 -17.50 6.21 -13.95
CA ASP A 28 -18.38 5.62 -12.94
C ASP A 28 -17.64 4.66 -11.98
N CYS A 29 -16.31 4.58 -12.11
CA CYS A 29 -15.44 3.83 -11.23
C CYS A 29 -15.18 4.62 -9.95
N GLY A 30 -16.12 4.48 -9.01
CA GLY A 30 -16.19 5.18 -7.73
C GLY A 30 -14.86 5.72 -7.23
N THR A 31 -14.62 7.00 -7.46
CA THR A 31 -13.91 7.81 -6.48
C THR A 31 -14.63 7.60 -5.14
N PRO A 32 -13.94 7.29 -4.03
CA PRO A 32 -14.52 7.58 -2.74
C PRO A 32 -14.94 9.04 -2.80
N SER A 33 -16.24 9.31 -2.79
CA SER A 33 -16.66 10.70 -2.78
C SER A 33 -16.06 11.30 -1.52
N LEU A 34 -15.54 12.53 -1.61
CA LEU A 34 -15.00 13.26 -0.46
C LEU A 34 -15.96 13.18 0.74
N THR A 35 -17.26 13.09 0.48
CA THR A 35 -18.34 12.90 1.47
C THR A 35 -18.36 11.54 2.17
N VAL A 36 -18.01 10.42 1.54
CA VAL A 36 -18.00 9.08 2.20
C VAL A 36 -16.81 8.93 3.12
N ASP A 37 -15.61 9.33 2.68
CA ASP A 37 -14.42 9.30 3.56
C ASP A 37 -14.50 10.36 4.66
N GLN A 38 -15.11 11.52 4.38
CA GLN A 38 -15.38 12.52 5.41
C GLN A 38 -16.43 12.05 6.41
N ALA A 39 -17.52 11.40 5.95
CA ALA A 39 -18.51 10.80 6.84
C ALA A 39 -17.94 9.65 7.69
N ARG A 40 -17.02 8.83 7.12
CA ARG A 40 -16.33 7.77 7.87
C ARG A 40 -15.36 8.35 8.92
N ARG A 41 -14.59 9.38 8.56
CA ARG A 41 -13.71 10.11 9.51
C ARG A 41 -14.49 10.79 10.64
N GLU A 42 -15.64 11.40 10.32
CA GLU A 42 -16.52 12.03 11.31
C GLU A 42 -17.19 11.01 12.24
N GLY A 43 -17.64 9.86 11.69
CA GLY A 43 -18.19 8.75 12.46
C GLY A 43 -17.17 8.10 13.41
N GLU A 44 -15.94 7.86 12.96
CA GLU A 44 -14.87 7.33 13.79
C GLU A 44 -14.40 8.34 14.86
N GLY A 45 -14.43 9.64 14.54
CA GLY A 45 -14.15 10.73 15.48
C GLY A 45 -15.18 10.79 16.61
N LEU A 46 -16.46 10.60 16.31
CA LEU A 46 -17.55 10.54 17.29
C LEU A 46 -17.40 9.32 18.20
N THR A 47 -17.11 8.14 17.66
CA THR A 47 -16.88 6.91 18.43
C THR A 47 -15.70 7.07 19.40
N ARG A 48 -14.57 7.66 18.95
CA ARG A 48 -13.41 7.92 19.82
C ARG A 48 -13.66 9.01 20.88
N ARG A 49 -14.59 9.94 20.64
CA ARG A 49 -15.03 10.94 21.65
C ARG A 49 -15.96 10.30 22.68
N LEU A 50 -16.92 9.47 22.24
CA LEU A 50 -17.82 8.73 23.11
C LEU A 50 -17.08 7.73 24.01
N LEU A 51 -16.10 6.98 23.46
CA LEU A 51 -15.26 6.08 24.24
C LEU A 51 -14.40 6.82 25.29
N ARG A 52 -13.94 8.06 25.00
CA ARG A 52 -13.24 8.90 25.98
C ARG A 52 -14.15 9.45 27.06
N LEU A 53 -15.41 9.76 26.73
CA LEU A 53 -16.41 10.20 27.71
C LEU A 53 -16.83 9.04 28.65
N CYS A 54 -16.91 7.81 28.16
CA CYS A 54 -17.11 6.63 29.01
C CYS A 54 -15.91 6.36 29.95
N ARG A 55 -14.67 6.58 29.49
CA ARG A 55 -13.46 6.34 30.30
C ARG A 55 -13.27 7.32 31.45
N ASN A 56 -13.82 8.54 31.35
CA ASN A 56 -13.67 9.57 32.38
C ASN A 56 -14.92 9.74 33.26
N GLY A 57 -16.01 8.99 33.03
CA GLY A 57 -17.31 9.22 33.66
C GLY A 57 -17.97 8.05 34.39
N CYS A 58 -17.49 6.81 34.25
CA CYS A 58 -18.10 5.66 34.93
C CYS A 58 -17.49 5.42 36.33
N GLY A 59 -17.84 6.29 37.27
CA GLY A 59 -17.73 6.01 38.70
C GLY A 59 -18.88 5.09 39.14
N SER A 60 -18.51 3.90 39.63
CA SER A 60 -19.23 3.03 40.58
C SER A 60 -20.76 3.17 40.70
N GLY A 61 -21.50 2.17 40.18
CA GLY A 61 -22.87 1.91 40.63
C GLY A 61 -23.80 1.35 39.56
N ASN A 62 -24.11 0.06 39.67
CA ASN A 62 -25.18 -0.72 39.02
C ASN A 62 -26.22 0.06 38.18
N MET A 63 -26.09 0.02 36.85
CA MET A 63 -27.20 -0.12 35.88
C MET A 63 -26.60 -0.51 34.51
N LEU A 64 -26.20 -1.77 34.37
CA LEU A 64 -25.78 -2.36 33.10
C LEU A 64 -27.01 -3.02 32.45
N GLY A 65 -27.65 -2.30 31.55
CA GLY A 65 -28.69 -2.85 30.69
C GLY A 65 -29.74 -1.82 30.35
N SER A 66 -29.52 -1.03 29.28
CA SER A 66 -30.58 -0.46 28.42
C SER A 66 -30.10 0.55 27.37
N LEU A 67 -28.80 0.89 27.25
CA LEU A 67 -28.36 1.93 26.30
C LEU A 67 -27.37 1.47 25.22
N LEU A 68 -27.59 0.28 24.66
CA LEU A 68 -26.85 -0.19 23.47
C LEU A 68 -27.78 -0.71 22.35
N VAL A 69 -28.98 -0.14 22.28
CA VAL A 69 -29.94 -0.38 21.19
C VAL A 69 -30.27 0.98 20.59
N VAL A 70 -30.37 1.03 19.25
CA VAL A 70 -30.47 2.23 18.39
C VAL A 70 -29.07 2.83 18.14
N ILE A 71 -28.35 2.51 17.06
CA ILE A 71 -28.69 2.71 15.65
C ILE A 71 -28.15 1.52 14.83
N MET A 72 -29.00 0.53 14.54
CA MET A 72 -28.77 -0.49 13.51
C MET A 72 -30.12 -0.84 12.86
N ALA A 73 -30.50 0.00 11.89
CA ALA A 73 -31.43 -0.25 10.78
C ALA A 73 -31.58 1.14 10.10
N VAL A 74 -31.27 1.36 8.82
CA VAL A 74 -31.92 0.91 7.58
C VAL A 74 -30.91 1.27 6.46
N VAL A 75 -30.54 0.41 5.50
CA VAL A 75 -31.31 0.08 4.29
C VAL A 75 -31.15 -1.42 3.95
N SER A 76 -32.31 -2.07 3.80
CA SER A 76 -32.48 -3.50 3.51
C SER A 76 -32.64 -3.75 2.00
N ALA A 77 -32.15 -4.90 1.53
CA ALA A 77 -32.93 -5.73 0.61
C ALA A 77 -32.63 -7.22 0.89
N THR A 78 -33.63 -7.86 1.49
CA THR A 78 -33.92 -9.31 1.56
C THR A 78 -33.04 -10.22 2.44
N GLY A 79 -33.53 -10.43 3.69
CA GLY A 79 -33.77 -11.77 4.27
C GLY A 79 -32.66 -12.43 5.10
N MET A 80 -32.72 -12.34 6.44
CA MET A 80 -31.94 -13.19 7.36
C MET A 80 -32.86 -13.85 8.41
N HIS A 81 -32.79 -15.17 8.52
CA HIS A 81 -33.25 -15.95 9.67
C HIS A 81 -32.15 -15.96 10.75
N PHE A 82 -32.50 -15.76 12.02
CA PHE A 82 -31.59 -15.85 13.16
C PHE A 82 -31.89 -17.12 13.98
N SER A 83 -30.84 -17.81 14.43
CA SER A 83 -30.89 -18.88 15.43
C SER A 83 -30.07 -18.45 16.65
N TYR A 84 -30.62 -18.66 17.84
CA TYR A 84 -30.15 -18.21 19.15
C TYR A 84 -29.57 -19.40 19.92
N ASP A 85 -28.48 -19.12 20.65
CA ASP A 85 -27.78 -19.96 21.65
C ASP A 85 -27.15 -21.29 21.21
N GLY A 86 -25.82 -21.27 21.01
CA GLY A 86 -24.98 -22.41 20.66
C GLY A 86 -23.89 -22.74 21.69
N THR A 87 -24.23 -22.92 22.97
CA THR A 87 -23.31 -23.55 23.94
C THR A 87 -23.66 -25.02 24.16
N PRO A 88 -22.65 -25.91 24.16
CA PRO A 88 -22.56 -26.99 25.13
C PRO A 88 -21.26 -26.96 25.95
N LEU A 89 -21.36 -27.43 27.19
CA LEU A 89 -20.31 -27.60 28.19
C LEU A 89 -19.58 -28.95 28.09
N ALA A 90 -18.45 -29.02 28.80
CA ALA A 90 -17.69 -30.18 29.33
C ALA A 90 -16.66 -30.82 28.36
N GLU A 91 -15.47 -31.30 28.78
CA GLU A 91 -14.89 -31.60 30.09
C GLU A 91 -13.36 -31.85 29.94
N GLY A 92 -12.59 -31.68 31.03
CA GLY A 92 -11.35 -32.45 31.24
C GLY A 92 -10.01 -31.88 30.76
N VAL A 93 -9.36 -31.01 31.55
CA VAL A 93 -7.90 -30.96 31.64
C VAL A 93 -7.48 -30.90 33.11
N VAL A 94 -6.78 -31.96 33.51
CA VAL A 94 -6.26 -32.19 34.85
C VAL A 94 -5.02 -31.31 35.08
N VAL A 95 -4.98 -30.69 36.26
CA VAL A 95 -3.84 -29.95 36.81
C VAL A 95 -2.73 -30.93 37.16
N GLY A 96 -1.57 -30.83 36.49
CA GLY A 96 -0.36 -31.58 36.80
C GLY A 96 0.62 -30.75 37.63
N GLY A 97 0.81 -31.16 38.88
CA GLY A 97 1.68 -30.53 39.86
C GLY A 97 3.18 -30.64 39.54
N ALA A 98 3.92 -29.64 40.01
CA ALA A 98 5.37 -29.64 40.05
C ALA A 98 5.87 -30.62 41.13
N VAL A 99 6.78 -31.52 40.76
CA VAL A 99 7.63 -32.24 41.71
C VAL A 99 9.08 -32.14 41.25
N SER A 100 9.89 -31.61 42.16
CA SER A 100 11.33 -31.51 42.17
C SER A 100 11.99 -32.88 42.35
N SER A 101 13.08 -33.16 41.63
CA SER A 101 14.12 -34.07 42.11
C SER A 101 15.49 -33.75 41.49
N ASN A 102 16.33 -33.17 42.33
CA ASN A 102 17.79 -33.16 42.34
C ASN A 102 18.51 -34.23 41.50
N VAL A 103 19.49 -33.79 40.70
CA VAL A 103 20.58 -34.62 40.16
C VAL A 103 21.89 -34.13 40.76
N PRO A 104 22.72 -34.99 41.36
CA PRO A 104 24.00 -34.58 41.95
C PRO A 104 25.07 -34.39 40.86
N PHE A 105 25.68 -33.20 40.86
CA PHE A 105 26.80 -32.82 40.01
C PHE A 105 28.10 -33.36 40.62
N VAL A 106 28.73 -34.33 39.97
CA VAL A 106 30.05 -34.86 40.37
C VAL A 106 31.13 -33.92 39.85
N GLY A 107 31.69 -33.12 40.75
CA GLY A 107 32.85 -32.29 40.49
C GLY A 107 34.12 -33.13 40.36
N SER A 108 34.86 -32.91 39.28
CA SER A 108 36.24 -33.38 39.12
C SER A 108 37.09 -32.18 38.72
N VAL A 109 37.97 -31.76 39.63
CA VAL A 109 38.97 -30.70 39.46
C VAL A 109 40.24 -31.33 38.89
N PRO A 110 40.92 -30.69 37.92
CA PRO A 110 42.35 -30.89 37.77
C PRO A 110 43.15 -29.60 37.99
N SER A 111 44.04 -29.71 38.98
CA SER A 111 45.43 -29.24 39.05
C SER A 111 45.84 -27.92 38.40
N VAL A 112 46.25 -27.01 39.28
CA VAL A 112 47.01 -25.79 39.03
C VAL A 112 48.37 -26.13 38.42
N VAL A 113 48.67 -25.57 37.25
CA VAL A 113 50.00 -25.56 36.62
C VAL A 113 50.59 -24.16 36.78
N SER A 114 51.85 -24.09 37.24
CA SER A 114 52.59 -22.84 37.49
C SER A 114 52.76 -21.98 36.23
N PRO A 115 52.79 -20.63 36.35
CA PRO A 115 53.03 -19.77 35.19
C PRO A 115 54.52 -19.69 34.86
N VAL A 116 54.86 -20.00 33.60
CA VAL A 116 56.14 -19.68 32.97
C VAL A 116 56.04 -18.26 32.40
N LEU A 117 56.95 -17.37 32.80
CA LEU A 117 57.09 -16.00 32.27
C LEU A 117 57.59 -16.03 30.81
N PRO A 118 56.91 -15.37 29.85
CA PRO A 118 57.45 -15.18 28.51
C PRO A 118 58.37 -13.94 28.45
N SER A 119 59.41 -14.02 27.61
CA SER A 119 60.32 -12.92 27.25
C SER A 119 59.60 -11.73 26.59
N PRO A 120 60.17 -10.51 26.67
CA PRO A 120 59.56 -9.32 26.09
C PRO A 120 59.56 -9.37 24.55
N ALA A 121 58.39 -9.13 23.96
CA ALA A 121 58.21 -8.96 22.53
C ALA A 121 58.84 -7.63 22.04
N PRO A 122 59.29 -7.55 20.77
CA PRO A 122 59.82 -6.31 20.19
C PRO A 122 58.71 -5.25 20.08
N ALA A 123 59.08 -3.99 20.34
CA ALA A 123 58.20 -2.84 20.26
C ALA A 123 57.73 -2.62 18.81
N PHE A 124 56.43 -2.83 18.56
CA PHE A 124 55.78 -2.42 17.31
C PHE A 124 55.52 -0.92 17.35
N SER A 125 56.03 -0.19 16.36
CA SER A 125 55.67 1.22 16.15
C SER A 125 54.18 1.32 15.80
N PRO A 126 53.45 2.34 16.30
CA PRO A 126 52.04 2.50 15.98
C PRO A 126 51.90 2.92 14.51
N LEU A 127 51.32 2.03 13.70
CA LEU A 127 50.81 2.40 12.38
C LEU A 127 49.66 3.39 12.59
N LEU A 128 49.73 4.53 11.91
CA LEU A 128 48.64 5.50 11.88
C LEU A 128 47.35 4.80 11.43
N PRO A 129 46.21 5.05 12.09
CA PRO A 129 44.94 4.45 11.71
C PRO A 129 44.58 4.86 10.28
N LEU A 130 44.28 3.86 9.44
CA LEU A 130 43.71 4.07 8.11
C LEU A 130 42.48 4.99 8.23
N PRO A 131 42.32 6.01 7.36
CA PRO A 131 41.11 6.81 7.34
C PRO A 131 39.92 5.88 7.14
N ALA A 132 38.91 6.03 8.00
CA ALA A 132 37.67 5.27 7.88
C ALA A 132 37.11 5.43 6.46
N PRO A 133 36.55 4.36 5.86
CA PRO A 133 35.89 4.48 4.56
C PRO A 133 34.82 5.55 4.68
N ALA A 134 34.87 6.55 3.80
CA ALA A 134 33.86 7.59 3.75
C ALA A 134 32.49 6.93 3.61
N VAL A 135 31.61 7.11 4.60
CA VAL A 135 30.22 6.69 4.53
C VAL A 135 29.61 7.48 3.38
N SER A 136 29.33 6.81 2.27
CA SER A 136 28.62 7.41 1.14
C SER A 136 27.32 8.04 1.66
N PRO A 137 26.97 9.27 1.23
CA PRO A 137 25.71 9.87 1.65
C PRO A 137 24.57 8.92 1.28
N VAL A 138 23.73 8.59 2.26
CA VAL A 138 22.49 7.82 2.04
C VAL A 138 21.69 8.60 1.01
N ARG A 139 21.43 7.97 -0.14
CA ARG A 139 20.77 8.61 -1.27
C ARG A 139 19.28 8.77 -0.94
N GLU A 140 18.84 10.00 -0.73
CA GLU A 140 17.43 10.30 -0.47
C GLU A 140 16.63 10.21 -1.77
N GLY A 141 16.05 9.03 -2.03
CA GLY A 141 15.06 8.80 -3.09
C GLY A 141 15.58 8.16 -4.38
N PRO A 142 14.70 8.06 -5.41
CA PRO A 142 14.95 7.32 -6.65
C PRO A 142 16.17 7.78 -7.46
N LEU A 143 16.68 6.89 -8.32
CA LEU A 143 17.63 7.22 -9.39
C LEU A 143 17.09 8.32 -10.31
N ARG A 144 18.00 9.19 -10.77
CA ARG A 144 17.64 10.26 -11.70
C ARG A 144 17.22 9.65 -13.02
N CYS A 145 16.11 10.13 -13.56
CA CYS A 145 15.63 9.66 -14.84
C CYS A 145 16.34 10.36 -15.99
N SER A 146 16.49 9.64 -17.11
CA SER A 146 17.13 10.13 -18.33
C SER A 146 16.09 10.30 -19.45
N TYR A 147 15.08 11.13 -19.22
CA TYR A 147 14.07 11.49 -20.23
C TYR A 147 14.18 12.96 -20.64
N PRO A 148 13.68 13.33 -21.83
CA PRO A 148 13.56 14.73 -22.23
C PRO A 148 12.78 15.56 -21.19
N LEU A 149 13.15 16.83 -21.05
CA LEU A 149 12.41 17.76 -20.18
C LEU A 149 10.96 17.84 -20.64
N GLY A 150 10.03 17.69 -19.69
CA GLY A 150 8.60 17.70 -19.96
C GLY A 150 8.05 16.41 -20.56
N ALA A 151 8.84 15.32 -20.62
CA ALA A 151 8.32 14.01 -20.99
C ALA A 151 7.17 13.59 -20.05
N VAL A 152 6.01 13.29 -20.64
CA VAL A 152 4.84 12.82 -19.89
C VAL A 152 4.80 11.30 -19.85
N VAL A 153 5.12 10.64 -20.97
CA VAL A 153 5.23 9.19 -21.03
C VAL A 153 6.68 8.82 -20.84
N HIS A 154 6.94 7.96 -19.87
CA HIS A 154 8.30 7.52 -19.53
C HIS A 154 8.51 6.07 -19.93
N GLU A 155 7.46 5.26 -19.85
CA GLU A 155 7.53 3.83 -20.08
C GLU A 155 6.31 3.35 -20.85
N THR A 156 6.44 2.25 -21.60
CA THR A 156 5.34 1.68 -22.39
C THR A 156 5.36 0.17 -22.35
N LEU A 157 4.18 -0.45 -22.21
CA LEU A 157 4.04 -1.91 -22.25
C LEU A 157 2.68 -2.26 -22.85
N ASN A 158 2.65 -3.17 -23.84
CA ASN A 158 1.41 -3.76 -24.38
C ASN A 158 0.32 -2.73 -24.74
N GLY A 159 0.69 -1.63 -25.38
CA GLY A 159 -0.25 -0.57 -25.75
C GLY A 159 -0.77 0.24 -24.56
N ARG A 160 -0.10 0.20 -23.40
CA ARG A 160 -0.27 1.12 -22.28
C ARG A 160 0.94 2.02 -22.14
N GLU A 161 0.69 3.21 -21.61
CA GLU A 161 1.68 4.25 -21.37
C GLU A 161 1.73 4.54 -19.88
N TYR A 162 2.94 4.69 -19.35
CA TYR A 162 3.18 4.84 -17.92
C TYR A 162 3.96 6.13 -17.64
N HIS A 163 3.52 6.82 -16.61
CA HIS A 163 4.11 8.06 -16.10
C HIS A 163 4.72 7.82 -14.72
N LEU A 164 5.99 8.18 -14.55
CA LEU A 164 6.74 7.99 -13.32
C LEU A 164 6.85 9.33 -12.58
N SER A 165 6.16 9.45 -11.44
CA SER A 165 6.09 10.71 -10.68
C SER A 165 7.45 11.30 -10.33
N TRP A 166 8.44 10.47 -9.98
CA TRP A 166 9.79 10.94 -9.61
C TRP A 166 10.61 11.43 -10.80
N CYS A 167 10.26 11.04 -12.03
CA CYS A 167 10.91 11.55 -13.24
C CYS A 167 10.41 12.96 -13.58
N SER A 168 9.12 13.22 -13.37
CA SER A 168 8.54 14.56 -13.61
C SER A 168 8.63 15.50 -12.41
N GLN A 169 8.57 14.98 -11.19
CA GLN A 169 8.61 15.74 -9.94
C GLN A 169 9.57 15.08 -8.93
N PRO A 170 10.89 15.22 -9.13
CA PRO A 170 11.89 14.60 -8.27
C PRO A 170 11.68 14.94 -6.80
N GLY A 171 11.73 13.92 -5.95
CA GLY A 171 11.58 14.06 -4.49
C GLY A 171 10.13 14.23 -3.99
N ARG A 172 9.15 14.50 -4.86
CA ARG A 172 7.77 14.67 -4.42
C ARG A 172 7.08 13.32 -4.18
N THR A 173 6.47 13.18 -3.01
CA THR A 173 5.63 12.07 -2.60
C THR A 173 4.19 12.52 -2.36
N PHE A 174 3.28 11.56 -2.25
CA PHE A 174 1.84 11.81 -2.19
C PHE A 174 1.17 10.84 -1.22
N SER A 175 0.14 11.31 -0.51
CA SER A 175 -0.85 10.39 0.07
C SER A 175 -1.61 9.65 -1.05
N TYR A 176 -2.32 8.58 -0.73
CA TYR A 176 -3.03 7.77 -1.72
C TYR A 176 -4.01 8.60 -2.58
N GLN A 177 -4.83 9.43 -1.93
CA GLN A 177 -5.79 10.29 -2.65
C GLN A 177 -5.08 11.35 -3.50
N GLN A 178 -3.96 11.88 -3.02
CA GLN A 178 -3.17 12.86 -3.76
C GLN A 178 -2.47 12.22 -4.97
N ALA A 179 -2.03 10.97 -4.85
CA ALA A 179 -1.40 10.21 -5.92
C ALA A 179 -2.38 9.99 -7.08
N GLU A 180 -3.60 9.53 -6.77
CA GLU A 180 -4.66 9.36 -7.78
C GLU A 180 -5.05 10.70 -8.42
N SER A 181 -5.21 11.75 -7.61
CA SER A 181 -5.51 13.11 -8.11
C SER A 181 -4.40 13.65 -8.99
N TYR A 182 -3.14 13.38 -8.64
CA TYR A 182 -1.98 13.75 -9.44
C TYR A 182 -2.02 13.06 -10.80
N CYS A 183 -2.21 11.75 -10.85
CA CYS A 183 -2.33 11.01 -12.11
C CYS A 183 -3.44 11.59 -13.00
N ARG A 184 -4.62 11.84 -12.45
CA ARG A 184 -5.75 12.42 -13.19
C ARG A 184 -5.51 13.85 -13.66
N SER A 185 -4.64 14.60 -12.98
CA SER A 185 -4.33 15.99 -13.34
C SER A 185 -3.41 16.11 -14.55
N ILE A 186 -2.74 15.02 -14.96
CA ILE A 186 -1.79 15.02 -16.08
C ILE A 186 -2.53 15.38 -17.37
N ASN A 187 -2.09 16.46 -18.00
CA ASN A 187 -2.67 17.02 -19.21
C ASN A 187 -1.56 17.47 -20.18
N THR A 188 -1.94 17.70 -21.43
CA THR A 188 -1.10 18.36 -22.43
C THR A 188 -1.93 19.49 -23.04
N ASP A 189 -1.39 20.71 -23.00
CA ASP A 189 -2.07 21.92 -23.50
C ASP A 189 -3.49 22.10 -22.94
N GLY A 190 -3.69 21.76 -21.66
CA GLY A 190 -4.99 21.87 -20.98
C GLY A 190 -5.96 20.72 -21.27
N HIS A 191 -5.56 19.72 -22.05
CA HIS A 191 -6.36 18.53 -22.34
C HIS A 191 -5.95 17.34 -21.46
N PRO A 192 -6.84 16.79 -20.63
CA PRO A 192 -6.55 15.63 -19.80
C PRO A 192 -6.15 14.42 -20.65
N LEU A 193 -5.09 13.72 -20.24
CA LEU A 193 -4.62 12.52 -20.95
C LEU A 193 -5.27 11.22 -20.45
N GLY A 194 -6.06 11.26 -19.37
CA GLY A 194 -6.77 10.08 -18.86
C GLY A 194 -5.89 9.12 -18.05
N PHE A 195 -4.80 9.62 -17.44
CA PHE A 195 -4.00 8.85 -16.50
C PHE A 195 -4.75 8.61 -15.17
N HIS A 196 -4.52 7.44 -14.58
CA HIS A 196 -4.91 7.07 -13.21
C HIS A 196 -3.75 6.30 -12.55
N ALA A 197 -3.77 6.06 -11.24
CA ALA A 197 -2.73 5.24 -10.61
C ALA A 197 -2.73 3.81 -11.19
N VAL A 198 -1.55 3.20 -11.23
CA VAL A 198 -1.36 1.89 -11.87
C VAL A 198 -2.15 0.77 -11.19
N SER A 199 -2.84 -0.02 -11.99
CA SER A 199 -3.51 -1.26 -11.64
C SER A 199 -2.60 -2.42 -12.02
N LEU A 200 -2.56 -3.49 -11.23
CA LEU A 200 -1.69 -4.63 -11.51
C LEU A 200 -2.54 -5.85 -11.82
N GLU A 201 -2.99 -5.91 -13.06
CA GLU A 201 -4.04 -6.83 -13.47
C GLU A 201 -3.49 -8.19 -13.88
N THR A 202 -2.19 -8.25 -14.21
CA THR A 202 -1.52 -9.46 -14.72
C THR A 202 -0.11 -9.62 -14.16
N ARG A 203 0.40 -10.87 -14.22
CA ARG A 203 1.81 -11.17 -13.90
C ARG A 203 2.80 -10.39 -14.74
N VAL A 204 2.48 -10.16 -16.02
CA VAL A 204 3.37 -9.47 -16.97
C VAL A 204 3.55 -8.01 -16.55
N GLU A 205 2.44 -7.33 -16.28
CA GLU A 205 2.42 -5.95 -15.79
C GLU A 205 3.10 -5.80 -14.43
N ASP A 206 2.79 -6.67 -13.47
CA ASP A 206 3.45 -6.67 -12.16
C ASP A 206 4.97 -6.85 -12.24
N SER A 207 5.43 -7.74 -13.12
CA SER A 207 6.87 -7.96 -13.35
C SER A 207 7.53 -6.74 -14.00
N PHE A 208 6.83 -6.08 -14.92
CA PHE A 208 7.29 -4.85 -15.55
C PHE A 208 7.40 -3.69 -14.54
N ILE A 209 6.35 -3.44 -13.74
CA ILE A 209 6.37 -2.42 -12.69
C ILE A 209 7.45 -2.72 -11.66
N THR A 210 7.61 -3.98 -11.25
CA THR A 210 8.70 -4.42 -10.37
C THR A 210 10.08 -4.13 -10.97
N SER A 211 10.25 -4.27 -12.29
CA SER A 211 11.51 -3.97 -12.97
C SER A 211 11.83 -2.48 -12.95
N ILE A 212 10.82 -1.61 -13.10
CA ILE A 212 10.95 -0.15 -12.99
C ILE A 212 11.37 0.24 -11.57
N ILE A 213 10.67 -0.30 -10.55
CA ILE A 213 10.98 -0.04 -9.13
C ILE A 213 12.43 -0.43 -8.82
N ARG A 214 12.87 -1.61 -9.29
CA ARG A 214 14.24 -2.08 -9.11
C ARG A 214 15.24 -1.19 -9.84
N HIS A 215 14.98 -0.86 -11.11
CA HIS A 215 15.90 -0.08 -11.93
C HIS A 215 16.13 1.32 -11.37
N TYR A 216 15.08 1.96 -10.86
CA TYR A 216 15.16 3.31 -10.30
C TYR A 216 15.41 3.33 -8.79
N GLU A 217 15.61 2.16 -8.15
CA GLU A 217 15.78 2.03 -6.69
C GLU A 217 14.67 2.76 -5.91
N VAL A 218 13.43 2.67 -6.40
CA VAL A 218 12.29 3.35 -5.77
C VAL A 218 11.95 2.61 -4.47
N PRO A 219 11.84 3.29 -3.32
CA PRO A 219 11.62 2.60 -2.05
C PRO A 219 10.20 2.03 -1.92
N TYR A 220 9.21 2.72 -2.50
CA TYR A 220 7.81 2.32 -2.46
C TYR A 220 6.99 3.15 -3.44
N ILE A 221 5.89 2.57 -3.94
CA ILE A 221 4.92 3.26 -4.77
C ILE A 221 3.49 2.98 -4.31
N TRP A 222 2.60 3.94 -4.55
CA TRP A 222 1.17 3.70 -4.60
C TRP A 222 0.77 3.01 -5.90
N THR A 223 -0.21 2.11 -5.78
CA THR A 223 -1.00 1.57 -6.89
C THR A 223 -2.42 2.13 -6.81
N SER A 224 -3.31 1.74 -7.72
CA SER A 224 -4.75 1.98 -7.62
C SER A 224 -5.49 0.91 -6.82
N GLY A 225 -4.83 0.04 -6.05
CA GLY A 225 -5.55 -0.97 -5.27
C GLY A 225 -6.17 -0.35 -4.01
N TYR A 226 -7.43 -0.63 -3.72
CA TYR A 226 -8.11 -0.22 -2.49
C TYR A 226 -9.05 -1.29 -1.96
N LYS A 227 -9.24 -1.26 -0.64
CA LYS A 227 -10.09 -2.19 0.09
C LYS A 227 -11.55 -1.77 0.00
N VAL A 228 -12.42 -2.71 -0.33
CA VAL A 228 -13.89 -2.52 -0.39
C VAL A 228 -14.67 -3.43 0.55
N GLY A 229 -13.97 -4.32 1.25
CA GLY A 229 -14.54 -5.19 2.27
C GLY A 229 -13.45 -5.91 3.06
N PRO A 230 -13.79 -6.77 4.04
CA PRO A 230 -12.81 -7.40 4.92
C PRO A 230 -11.68 -8.14 4.18
N TYR A 231 -12.01 -8.76 3.05
CA TYR A 231 -11.07 -9.53 2.21
C TYR A 231 -11.19 -9.18 0.73
N SER A 232 -11.79 -8.04 0.40
CA SER A 232 -12.11 -7.68 -0.98
C SER A 232 -11.41 -6.40 -1.38
N TRP A 233 -10.75 -6.44 -2.52
CA TRP A 233 -9.94 -5.37 -3.10
C TRP A 233 -10.36 -5.10 -4.53
N LYS A 234 -10.27 -3.84 -4.95
CA LYS A 234 -10.58 -3.39 -6.31
C LYS A 234 -9.50 -2.44 -6.81
N TRP A 235 -9.47 -2.26 -8.13
CA TRP A 235 -8.65 -1.27 -8.82
C TRP A 235 -9.50 -0.06 -9.21
N GLN A 236 -8.94 1.15 -9.20
CA GLN A 236 -9.63 2.35 -9.70
C GLN A 236 -9.95 2.25 -11.18
N SER A 237 -9.21 1.43 -11.94
CA SER A 237 -9.49 1.13 -13.35
C SER A 237 -10.82 0.38 -13.57
N CYS A 238 -11.43 -0.15 -12.49
CA CYS A 238 -12.55 -1.10 -12.49
C CYS A 238 -12.29 -2.42 -13.20
N VAL A 239 -11.06 -2.69 -13.64
CA VAL A 239 -10.77 -3.97 -14.27
C VAL A 239 -10.84 -5.04 -13.20
N ALA A 240 -11.74 -6.00 -13.38
CA ALA A 240 -11.79 -7.17 -12.52
C ALA A 240 -10.57 -8.04 -12.82
N SER A 241 -9.74 -8.28 -11.81
CA SER A 241 -8.62 -9.21 -11.91
C SER A 241 -8.58 -10.12 -10.69
N GLN A 242 -8.24 -11.39 -10.93
CA GLN A 242 -7.94 -12.37 -9.89
C GLN A 242 -6.44 -12.44 -9.58
N TYR A 243 -5.60 -11.73 -10.35
CA TYR A 243 -4.18 -11.67 -10.10
C TYR A 243 -3.91 -10.94 -8.79
N SER A 244 -3.05 -11.53 -7.97
CA SER A 244 -2.55 -10.87 -6.76
C SER A 244 -1.14 -11.32 -6.44
N ARG A 245 -0.41 -10.45 -5.75
CA ARG A 245 0.94 -10.73 -5.29
C ARG A 245 1.18 -10.18 -3.88
N TRP A 246 0.25 -10.48 -2.98
CA TRP A 246 0.35 -10.13 -1.58
C TRP A 246 1.58 -10.74 -0.92
N SER A 247 2.25 -9.97 -0.07
CA SER A 247 3.39 -10.46 0.68
C SER A 247 3.02 -11.58 1.66
N PHE A 248 3.98 -12.47 1.91
CA PHE A 248 3.87 -13.49 2.95
C PHE A 248 4.27 -12.96 4.34
N THR A 249 4.75 -11.72 4.42
CA THR A 249 5.19 -11.06 5.66
C THR A 249 4.75 -9.59 5.67
N GLY A 250 5.03 -8.91 6.77
CA GLY A 250 4.69 -7.51 7.01
C GLY A 250 5.26 -7.09 8.35
N ARG A 251 4.70 -6.03 8.95
CA ARG A 251 5.18 -5.46 10.22
C ARG A 251 5.36 -6.48 11.34
N PHE A 252 4.46 -7.47 11.41
CA PHE A 252 4.46 -8.52 12.43
C PHE A 252 4.79 -9.92 11.90
N GLY A 253 5.39 -10.02 10.71
CA GLY A 253 5.69 -11.30 10.09
C GLY A 253 4.46 -12.05 9.57
N ARG A 254 3.35 -11.34 9.33
CA ARG A 254 2.06 -11.91 8.90
C ARG A 254 1.85 -11.72 7.40
N ARG A 255 1.12 -12.64 6.78
CA ARG A 255 0.75 -12.55 5.36
C ARG A 255 -0.21 -11.39 5.14
N GLN A 256 0.01 -10.64 4.07
CA GLN A 256 -0.82 -9.52 3.64
C GLN A 256 -2.02 -10.02 2.82
N PRO A 257 -3.12 -9.25 2.73
CA PRO A 257 -3.39 -8.05 3.52
C PRO A 257 -3.72 -8.41 4.97
N ASP A 258 -3.15 -7.71 5.95
CA ASP A 258 -3.32 -8.04 7.38
C ASP A 258 -3.96 -6.94 8.23
N ASN A 259 -4.13 -5.74 7.69
CA ASN A 259 -4.69 -4.58 8.37
C ASN A 259 -4.07 -4.35 9.76
N ALA A 260 -2.76 -4.52 9.85
CA ALA A 260 -1.96 -4.44 11.06
C ALA A 260 -2.17 -3.12 11.83
N ASP A 261 -2.32 -2.01 11.11
CA ASP A 261 -2.51 -0.67 11.69
C ASP A 261 -3.99 -0.27 11.83
N MET A 262 -4.93 -1.19 11.58
CA MET A 262 -6.39 -1.00 11.64
C MET A 262 -6.97 0.07 10.69
N ASN A 263 -6.17 0.57 9.74
CA ASN A 263 -6.55 1.59 8.77
C ASN A 263 -5.82 1.41 7.42
N GLU A 264 -5.46 0.16 7.08
CA GLU A 264 -4.70 -0.17 5.88
C GLU A 264 -5.64 -0.50 4.72
N ASP A 265 -6.29 0.53 4.21
CA ASP A 265 -7.32 0.42 3.17
C ASP A 265 -6.76 0.62 1.75
N CYS A 266 -5.45 0.86 1.60
CA CYS A 266 -4.79 1.19 0.34
C CYS A 266 -3.63 0.26 -0.01
N LEU A 267 -3.45 -0.05 -1.29
CA LEU A 267 -2.43 -1.00 -1.76
C LEU A 267 -1.18 -0.26 -2.24
N ALA A 268 -0.04 -0.60 -1.64
CA ALA A 268 1.28 -0.15 -2.09
C ALA A 268 2.15 -1.34 -2.53
N ILE A 269 3.14 -1.06 -3.38
CA ILE A 269 4.28 -1.95 -3.58
C ILE A 269 5.44 -1.39 -2.78
N LEU A 270 6.02 -2.21 -1.90
CA LEU A 270 7.20 -1.85 -1.12
C LEU A 270 8.42 -2.55 -1.69
N ASN A 271 9.55 -1.84 -1.77
CA ASN A 271 10.81 -2.41 -2.27
C ASN A 271 11.62 -2.99 -1.11
N ASN A 272 11.38 -4.28 -0.83
CA ASN A 272 12.10 -5.08 0.15
C ASN A 272 12.11 -4.47 1.56
N PHE A 273 11.05 -3.74 1.92
CA PHE A 273 10.95 -3.03 3.19
C PHE A 273 10.93 -4.01 4.38
N TYR A 274 10.32 -5.18 4.22
CA TYR A 274 10.24 -6.23 5.25
C TYR A 274 11.13 -7.45 4.93
N GLY A 275 12.09 -7.33 4.00
CA GLY A 275 12.96 -8.44 3.61
C GLY A 275 12.29 -9.50 2.71
N ASP A 276 11.23 -9.11 2.01
CA ASP A 276 10.33 -9.95 1.20
C ASP A 276 10.36 -9.64 -0.31
N GLY A 277 11.30 -8.80 -0.73
CA GLY A 277 11.43 -8.35 -2.11
C GLY A 277 10.45 -7.22 -2.46
N ILE A 278 10.26 -7.00 -3.76
CA ILE A 278 9.35 -5.98 -4.27
C ILE A 278 7.95 -6.59 -4.37
N ILE A 279 7.07 -6.27 -3.42
CA ILE A 279 5.81 -7.02 -3.22
C ILE A 279 4.70 -6.16 -2.62
N TRP A 280 3.45 -6.64 -2.68
CA TRP A 280 2.26 -5.86 -2.33
C TRP A 280 1.96 -5.92 -0.83
N HIS A 281 1.59 -4.75 -0.29
CA HIS A 281 1.17 -4.56 1.09
C HIS A 281 -0.08 -3.68 1.15
N ASP A 282 -0.97 -3.97 2.09
CA ASP A 282 -1.97 -3.01 2.53
C ASP A 282 -1.31 -2.01 3.48
N ILE A 283 -1.59 -0.73 3.26
CA ILE A 283 -0.91 0.38 3.94
C ILE A 283 -1.92 1.48 4.25
N ASP A 284 -1.67 2.23 5.33
CA ASP A 284 -2.43 3.44 5.64
C ASP A 284 -2.34 4.46 4.49
N CYS A 285 -3.51 4.82 3.96
CA CYS A 285 -3.69 5.71 2.82
C CYS A 285 -3.09 7.12 3.01
N SER A 286 -2.86 7.54 4.26
CA SER A 286 -2.30 8.85 4.59
C SER A 286 -0.78 8.94 4.44
N LEU A 287 -0.09 7.79 4.37
CA LEU A 287 1.36 7.77 4.20
C LEU A 287 1.78 8.29 2.82
N GLU A 288 2.96 8.88 2.76
CA GLU A 288 3.46 9.45 1.51
C GLU A 288 4.33 8.47 0.72
N LYS A 289 4.01 8.29 -0.56
CA LYS A 289 4.74 7.44 -1.50
C LYS A 289 4.85 8.09 -2.87
N TYR A 290 5.77 7.59 -3.68
CA TYR A 290 5.74 7.88 -5.12
C TYR A 290 4.54 7.18 -5.76
N VAL A 291 4.19 7.55 -6.99
CA VAL A 291 3.15 6.90 -7.77
C VAL A 291 3.61 6.64 -9.20
N ILE A 292 3.16 5.52 -9.76
CA ILE A 292 3.20 5.27 -11.19
C ILE A 292 1.77 5.44 -11.70
N CYS A 293 1.59 6.27 -12.72
CA CYS A 293 0.31 6.44 -13.38
C CYS A 293 0.30 5.63 -14.68
N GLU A 294 -0.86 5.14 -15.08
CA GLU A 294 -1.07 4.43 -16.33
C GLU A 294 -2.22 5.01 -17.14
N ARG A 295 -2.18 4.78 -18.46
CA ARG A 295 -3.32 4.95 -19.37
C ARG A 295 -3.19 4.03 -20.58
N PRO A 296 -4.28 3.77 -21.32
CA PRO A 296 -4.16 3.19 -22.65
C PRO A 296 -3.38 4.11 -23.59
N SER A 297 -2.57 3.52 -24.47
CA SER A 297 -1.99 4.22 -25.60
C SER A 297 -3.05 4.51 -26.63
N ILE A 298 -3.03 5.73 -27.17
CA ILE A 298 -3.92 6.15 -28.27
C ILE A 298 -3.50 5.51 -29.61
N TYR A 299 -2.34 4.84 -29.65
CA TYR A 299 -1.80 4.18 -30.83
C TYR A 299 -1.89 2.65 -30.77
N ALA A 300 -2.48 2.08 -29.71
CA ALA A 300 -2.70 0.65 -29.61
C ALA A 300 -3.73 0.21 -30.69
N ARG A 301 -3.26 -0.53 -31.70
CA ARG A 301 -4.11 -1.28 -32.64
C ARG A 301 -4.14 -2.74 -32.26
#